data_AF-A0A258EAP5-F1
#
_entry.id   AF-A0A258EAP5-F1
#
_cell.length_a   1.000
_cell.length_b   1.000
_cell.length_c   1.000
_cell.angle_alpha   90.00
_cell.angle_beta   90.00
_cell.angle_gamma   90.00
#
_symmetry.space_group_name_H-M   'P 1'
#
loop_
_entity.id
_entity.type
_entity.pdbx_description
1 polymer ?
#
loop_
_entity_poly.entity_id
_entity_poly.type
_entity_poly.pdbx_seq_one_letter_code
_entity_poly.pdbx_strand_id
1 'polypeptide(L)'
;MSVLKSAAAAPLLIALVWGGSSIARAPDAPRLGLPIACIPGQTCEIQNYVDRDPSPAARDYLCRSRTYERHTGLDIRLPDMAAQRRGVAVLAAADGRVLRLRDGEPDQSVHERGGQAVQGQECGNGVVIAHAGGLSTQYCHLAKGSLSVAPGQQVTAGTPIGKVGLSGNTEYPHLHFTVRQGDQVVDPFAPEPGRDGRCGSGGDLWTPQARAALAYKDRAVLNAGFTSGATSMTAIEAGDLPRAGPNAAALVVYVRAIGLKAGDRQILELRGPSGQVLAAARPEPTPRDQAQRMLFVGKPRPATGWPSGRYSATYKVMQGESVVLERGLALTL
;
A
#
# COMPACT_ATOMS: atom_id res chain seq x y z
N MET A 1 70.51 12.87 58.53
CA MET A 1 70.24 13.13 57.10
C MET A 1 70.47 11.80 56.40
N SER A 2 69.55 11.07 55.77
CA SER A 2 68.35 11.41 55.02
C SER A 2 67.41 10.18 55.06
N VAL A 3 66.09 10.40 55.16
CA VAL A 3 65.06 9.35 55.16
C VAL A 3 64.49 9.24 53.74
N LEU A 4 64.51 8.03 53.17
CA LEU A 4 63.91 7.73 51.87
C LEU A 4 62.38 7.91 51.91
N LYS A 5 61.84 8.66 50.95
CA LYS A 5 60.40 8.70 50.63
C LYS A 5 60.13 7.89 49.36
N SER A 6 59.36 6.81 49.49
CA SER A 6 58.72 6.13 48.37
C SER A 6 57.54 6.97 47.86
N ALA A 7 57.49 7.22 46.56
CA ALA A 7 56.32 7.76 45.86
C ALA A 7 55.55 6.60 45.20
N ALA A 8 54.27 6.48 45.52
CA ALA A 8 53.36 5.51 44.92
C ALA A 8 52.92 5.98 43.52
N ALA A 9 52.99 5.09 42.53
CA ALA A 9 52.45 5.31 41.20
C ALA A 9 50.93 5.03 41.18
N ALA A 10 50.14 6.01 40.75
CA ALA A 10 48.70 5.83 40.51
C ALA A 10 48.47 5.22 39.11
N PRO A 11 47.53 4.27 38.94
CA PRO A 11 47.26 3.68 37.64
C PRO A 11 46.40 4.64 36.79
N LEU A 12 46.84 4.87 35.55
CA LEU A 12 46.12 5.65 34.55
C LEU A 12 44.97 4.79 33.99
N LEU A 13 43.73 5.08 34.39
CA LEU A 13 42.53 4.50 33.79
C LEU A 13 42.33 5.09 32.39
N ILE A 14 42.70 4.34 31.35
CA ILE A 14 42.32 4.65 29.96
C ILE A 14 40.86 4.27 29.79
N ALA A 15 39.96 5.25 29.87
CA ALA A 15 38.57 5.08 29.48
C ALA A 15 38.49 4.98 27.95
N LEU A 16 38.29 3.78 27.42
CA LEU A 16 37.87 3.60 26.02
C LEU A 16 36.45 4.15 25.87
N VAL A 17 36.34 5.37 25.37
CA VAL A 17 35.08 5.93 24.91
C VAL A 17 34.70 5.22 23.61
N TRP A 18 33.79 4.25 23.70
CA TRP A 18 33.09 3.73 22.54
C TRP A 18 32.22 4.85 21.98
N GLY A 19 32.73 5.56 20.98
CA GLY A 19 31.97 6.51 20.18
C GLY A 19 30.87 5.76 19.44
N GLY A 20 29.67 5.72 20.02
CA GLY A 20 28.47 5.31 19.31
C GLY A 20 28.28 6.25 18.12
N SER A 21 28.44 5.72 16.91
CA SER A 21 28.07 6.46 15.70
C SER A 21 26.55 6.59 15.68
N SER A 22 26.07 7.70 16.23
CA SER A 22 24.73 8.19 15.96
C SER A 22 24.73 8.63 14.50
N ILE A 23 23.98 7.93 13.65
CA ILE A 23 23.64 8.46 12.32
C ILE A 23 22.72 9.65 12.61
N ALA A 24 23.30 10.83 12.81
CA ALA A 24 22.55 12.05 12.84
C ALA A 24 21.91 12.22 11.47
N ARG A 25 20.59 12.44 11.44
CA ARG A 25 19.88 12.80 10.21
C ARG A 25 20.59 14.00 9.59
N ALA A 26 21.15 13.82 8.40
CA ALA A 26 21.78 14.92 7.69
C ALA A 26 20.76 16.05 7.54
N PRO A 27 21.11 17.30 7.90
CA PRO A 27 20.18 18.44 7.92
C PRO A 27 19.51 18.74 6.56
N ASP A 28 19.96 18.10 5.47
CA ASP A 28 19.51 18.32 4.09
C ASP A 28 18.65 17.18 3.50
N ALA A 29 18.22 16.18 4.30
CA ALA A 29 17.39 15.10 3.78
C ALA A 29 15.98 15.63 3.39
N PRO A 30 15.52 15.43 2.13
CA PRO A 30 14.23 15.95 1.70
C PRO A 30 13.06 15.33 2.47
N ARG A 31 11.94 16.07 2.53
CA ARG A 31 10.64 15.52 2.94
C ARG A 31 9.89 14.99 1.72
N LEU A 32 9.30 13.82 1.86
CA LEU A 32 8.58 13.11 0.80
C LEU A 32 7.10 13.55 0.76
N GLY A 33 6.66 14.06 -0.38
CA GLY A 33 5.26 14.20 -0.75
C GLY A 33 4.64 12.86 -1.16
N LEU A 34 3.33 12.87 -1.44
CA LEU A 34 2.63 11.68 -1.91
C LEU A 34 3.15 11.31 -3.32
N PRO A 35 3.65 10.07 -3.55
CA PRO A 35 4.29 9.71 -4.81
C PRO A 35 3.29 9.34 -5.93
N ILE A 36 2.01 9.63 -5.74
CA ILE A 36 0.92 9.18 -6.62
C ILE A 36 -0.26 10.14 -6.54
N ALA A 37 -0.89 10.42 -7.68
CA ALA A 37 -2.07 11.28 -7.82
C ALA A 37 -3.37 10.50 -7.55
N CYS A 38 -3.50 9.95 -6.35
CA CYS A 38 -4.72 9.30 -5.88
C CYS A 38 -5.08 9.78 -4.46
N ILE A 39 -6.26 9.41 -3.97
CA ILE A 39 -6.71 9.72 -2.62
C ILE A 39 -6.72 8.41 -1.81
N PRO A 40 -5.72 8.17 -0.95
CA PRO A 40 -5.68 6.96 -0.12
C PRO A 40 -6.95 6.78 0.71
N GLY A 41 -7.54 5.58 0.69
CA GLY A 41 -8.83 5.25 1.31
C GLY A 41 -10.07 5.57 0.46
N GLN A 42 -9.91 6.22 -0.68
CA GLN A 42 -11.00 6.50 -1.62
C GLN A 42 -10.73 5.92 -3.00
N THR A 43 -9.61 6.29 -3.64
CA THR A 43 -9.29 5.90 -5.01
C THR A 43 -8.02 5.06 -5.13
N CYS A 44 -7.36 4.79 -4.01
CA CYS A 44 -6.23 3.87 -3.88
C CYS A 44 -6.09 3.47 -2.40
N GLU A 45 -5.27 2.47 -2.11
CA GLU A 45 -4.96 2.07 -0.75
C GLU A 45 -3.54 1.51 -0.66
N ILE A 46 -2.86 1.69 0.48
CA ILE A 46 -1.59 1.00 0.73
C ILE A 46 -1.91 -0.47 0.92
N GLN A 47 -1.39 -1.35 0.07
CA GLN A 47 -1.56 -2.80 0.16
C GLN A 47 -0.49 -3.42 1.08
N ASN A 48 0.77 -3.02 0.91
CA ASN A 48 1.91 -3.51 1.68
C ASN A 48 2.84 -2.35 2.07
N TYR A 49 3.44 -2.45 3.25
CA TYR A 49 4.49 -1.59 3.77
C TYR A 49 5.85 -2.28 3.68
N VAL A 50 6.94 -1.55 3.95
CA VAL A 50 8.29 -2.13 3.99
C VAL A 50 8.35 -3.22 5.07
N ASP A 51 8.99 -4.33 4.75
CA ASP A 51 9.34 -5.36 5.71
C ASP A 51 10.59 -4.94 6.49
N ARG A 52 10.45 -4.81 7.80
CA ARG A 52 11.53 -4.47 8.73
C ARG A 52 11.99 -5.68 9.56
N ASP A 53 11.36 -6.83 9.38
CA ASP A 53 11.72 -8.07 10.05
C ASP A 53 12.43 -9.01 9.05
N PRO A 54 13.72 -9.34 9.26
CA PRO A 54 14.43 -10.23 8.37
C PRO A 54 13.95 -11.69 8.45
N SER A 55 13.09 -12.03 9.41
CA SER A 55 12.52 -13.37 9.55
C SER A 55 11.33 -13.59 8.61
N PRO A 56 10.94 -14.85 8.35
CA PRO A 56 9.75 -15.17 7.56
C PRO A 56 8.43 -14.63 8.14
N ALA A 57 8.42 -14.11 9.37
CA ALA A 57 7.22 -13.55 9.97
C ALA A 57 6.78 -12.24 9.32
N ALA A 58 7.72 -11.49 8.72
CA ALA A 58 7.56 -10.20 8.03
C ALA A 58 6.73 -9.15 8.79
N ARG A 59 7.36 -8.03 9.17
CA ARG A 59 6.71 -7.02 10.01
C ARG A 59 6.94 -5.62 9.49
N ASP A 60 5.85 -4.86 9.40
CA ASP A 60 5.92 -3.44 9.04
C ASP A 60 6.47 -2.58 10.19
N TYR A 61 6.60 -1.27 9.96
CA TYR A 61 7.12 -0.32 10.94
C TYR A 61 6.36 -0.25 12.28
N LEU A 62 5.14 -0.80 12.36
CA LEU A 62 4.35 -0.92 13.58
C LEU A 62 4.34 -2.34 14.15
N CYS A 63 5.22 -3.23 13.69
CA CYS A 63 5.26 -4.66 14.05
C CYS A 63 4.02 -5.43 13.61
N ARG A 64 3.35 -4.98 12.54
CA ARG A 64 2.10 -5.58 12.07
C ARG A 64 2.31 -6.29 10.74
N SER A 65 1.29 -7.05 10.34
CA SER A 65 1.36 -7.95 9.19
C SER A 65 0.88 -7.31 7.88
N ARG A 66 1.00 -5.98 7.70
CA ARG A 66 0.70 -5.34 6.40
C ARG A 66 1.94 -5.32 5.52
N THR A 67 2.60 -6.46 5.39
CA THR A 67 3.81 -6.66 4.58
C THR A 67 3.97 -8.15 4.27
N TYR A 68 5.03 -8.50 3.56
CA TYR A 68 5.45 -9.88 3.31
C TYR A 68 6.98 -9.94 3.25
N GLU A 69 7.53 -11.15 3.34
CA GLU A 69 8.96 -11.41 3.47
C GLU A 69 9.77 -10.67 2.38
N ARG A 70 10.76 -9.87 2.82
CA ARG A 70 11.66 -9.08 1.98
C ARG A 70 10.97 -7.98 1.14
N HIS A 71 9.78 -7.54 1.51
CA HIS A 71 9.14 -6.44 0.80
C HIS A 71 9.90 -5.11 1.02
N THR A 72 10.37 -4.48 -0.06
CA THR A 72 11.33 -3.35 0.03
C THR A 72 10.70 -1.96 -0.04
N GLY A 73 9.38 -1.85 -0.18
CA GLY A 73 8.75 -0.57 -0.50
C GLY A 73 7.34 -0.44 0.05
N LEU A 74 6.62 0.54 -0.50
CA LEU A 74 5.19 0.70 -0.32
C LEU A 74 4.47 0.32 -1.60
N ASP A 75 3.49 -0.56 -1.50
CA ASP A 75 2.60 -0.87 -2.62
C ASP A 75 1.34 -0.02 -2.49
N ILE A 76 1.21 1.03 -3.30
CA ILE A 76 0.01 1.86 -3.33
C ILE A 76 -0.89 1.39 -4.48
N ARG A 77 -1.89 0.58 -4.12
CA ARG A 77 -2.74 -0.18 -5.02
C ARG A 77 -3.94 0.63 -5.50
N LEU A 78 -4.22 0.56 -6.80
CA LEU A 78 -5.45 1.06 -7.40
C LEU A 78 -6.59 0.05 -7.20
N PRO A 79 -7.86 0.49 -7.21
CA PRO A 79 -8.99 -0.39 -6.96
C PRO A 79 -9.17 -1.47 -8.03
N ASP A 80 -8.76 -1.22 -9.28
CA ASP A 80 -8.94 -2.12 -10.42
C ASP A 80 -8.19 -1.61 -11.66
N MET A 81 -8.18 -2.42 -12.72
CA MET A 81 -7.62 -2.08 -14.02
C MET A 81 -8.40 -0.99 -14.75
N ALA A 82 -9.67 -0.75 -14.42
CA ALA A 82 -10.40 0.40 -15.00
C ALA A 82 -9.84 1.74 -14.48
N ALA A 83 -9.45 1.81 -13.20
CA ALA A 83 -8.73 2.95 -12.65
C ALA A 83 -7.35 3.12 -13.29
N GLN A 84 -6.62 2.02 -13.52
CA GLN A 84 -5.34 2.05 -14.24
C GLN A 84 -5.51 2.62 -15.66
N ARG A 85 -6.50 2.13 -16.43
CA ARG A 85 -6.79 2.61 -17.80
C ARG A 85 -7.19 4.08 -17.87
N ARG A 86 -7.88 4.61 -16.85
CA ARG A 86 -8.17 6.06 -16.75
C ARG A 86 -6.89 6.88 -16.58
N GLY A 87 -5.80 6.26 -16.12
CA GLY A 87 -4.50 6.87 -15.91
C GLY A 87 -4.40 7.54 -14.55
N VAL A 88 -3.57 6.99 -13.67
CA VAL A 88 -3.22 7.60 -12.38
C VAL A 88 -1.76 8.01 -12.44
N ALA A 89 -1.48 9.31 -12.30
CA ALA A 89 -0.13 9.83 -12.38
C ALA A 89 0.72 9.36 -11.18
N VAL A 90 1.96 8.99 -11.45
CA VAL A 90 3.02 8.82 -10.45
C VAL A 90 3.78 10.14 -10.36
N LEU A 91 4.03 10.59 -9.14
CA LEU A 91 4.58 11.91 -8.85
C LEU A 91 5.96 11.76 -8.20
N ALA A 92 6.91 12.62 -8.56
CA ALA A 92 8.17 12.73 -7.84
C ALA A 92 7.88 13.09 -6.38
N ALA A 93 8.30 12.25 -5.43
CA ALA A 93 8.04 12.45 -4.01
C ALA A 93 8.81 13.65 -3.45
N ALA A 94 9.95 14.01 -4.04
CA ALA A 94 10.76 15.14 -3.60
C ALA A 94 11.54 15.73 -4.77
N ASP A 95 12.07 16.93 -4.59
CA ASP A 95 13.00 17.56 -5.52
C ASP A 95 14.21 16.65 -5.74
N GLY A 96 14.68 16.55 -6.98
CA GLY A 96 15.79 15.67 -7.29
C GLY A 96 16.18 15.61 -8.75
N ARG A 97 17.16 14.74 -9.02
CA ARG A 97 17.67 14.45 -10.37
C ARG A 97 17.30 13.03 -10.77
N VAL A 98 16.67 12.87 -11.92
CA VAL A 98 16.42 11.54 -12.50
C VAL A 98 17.77 10.87 -12.80
N LEU A 99 18.05 9.74 -12.16
CA LEU A 99 19.30 8.99 -12.37
C LEU A 99 19.22 8.06 -13.56
N ARG A 100 18.15 7.26 -13.60
CA ARG A 100 17.94 6.20 -14.59
C ARG A 100 16.47 5.84 -14.66
N LEU A 101 16.08 5.26 -15.78
CA LEU A 101 14.74 4.75 -16.00
C LEU A 101 14.78 3.47 -16.83
N ARG A 102 13.67 2.73 -16.83
CA ARG A 102 13.38 1.64 -17.77
C ARG A 102 11.98 1.85 -18.30
N ASP A 103 11.79 1.64 -19.59
CA ASP A 103 10.48 1.63 -20.24
C ASP A 103 10.42 0.50 -21.30
N GLY A 104 9.22 0.17 -21.78
CA GLY A 104 8.97 -0.82 -22.84
C GLY A 104 8.40 -2.15 -22.34
N GLU A 105 8.48 -2.43 -21.04
CA GLU A 105 7.93 -3.64 -20.44
C GLU A 105 6.39 -3.66 -20.54
N PRO A 106 5.79 -4.80 -20.94
CA PRO A 106 4.34 -4.90 -21.10
C PRO A 106 3.61 -4.72 -19.77
N ASP A 107 2.44 -4.08 -19.82
CA ASP A 107 1.49 -4.01 -18.70
C ASP A 107 0.70 -5.32 -18.62
N GLN A 108 1.32 -6.35 -18.06
CA GLN A 108 0.77 -7.69 -17.93
C GLN A 108 1.11 -8.28 -16.56
N SER A 109 0.10 -8.90 -15.94
CA SER A 109 0.27 -9.55 -14.64
C SER A 109 1.33 -10.64 -14.70
N VAL A 110 2.15 -10.76 -13.65
CA VAL A 110 3.13 -11.84 -13.53
C VAL A 110 2.47 -13.23 -13.50
N HIS A 111 1.20 -13.32 -13.09
CA HIS A 111 0.41 -14.56 -13.19
C HIS A 111 0.19 -15.01 -14.64
N GLU A 112 0.14 -14.07 -15.57
CA GLU A 112 -0.02 -14.33 -17.01
C GLU A 112 1.34 -14.49 -17.71
N ARG A 113 2.33 -13.66 -17.33
CA ARG A 113 3.67 -13.66 -17.92
C ARG A 113 4.56 -14.82 -17.46
N GLY A 114 4.36 -15.27 -16.21
CA GLY A 114 5.24 -16.19 -15.50
C GLY A 114 6.46 -15.49 -14.86
N GLY A 115 6.81 -15.90 -13.64
CA GLY A 115 7.90 -15.28 -12.86
C GLY A 115 9.29 -15.33 -13.52
N GLN A 116 9.57 -16.38 -14.30
CA GLN A 116 10.83 -16.47 -15.06
C GLN A 116 10.94 -15.38 -16.13
N ALA A 117 9.81 -14.96 -16.71
CA ALA A 117 9.83 -13.95 -17.76
C ALA A 117 10.27 -12.58 -17.21
N VAL A 118 10.05 -12.28 -15.93
CA VAL A 118 10.33 -10.96 -15.31
C VAL A 118 11.67 -10.89 -14.57
N GLN A 119 12.51 -11.92 -14.64
CA GLN A 119 13.80 -11.95 -13.94
C GLN A 119 14.74 -10.83 -14.42
N GLY A 120 15.30 -10.05 -13.50
CA GLY A 120 16.08 -8.83 -13.79
C GLY A 120 15.24 -7.61 -14.21
N GLN A 121 13.93 -7.81 -14.32
CA GLN A 121 12.93 -6.82 -14.71
C GLN A 121 11.81 -6.69 -13.67
N GLU A 122 12.09 -7.02 -12.41
CA GLU A 122 11.10 -7.11 -11.35
C GLU A 122 10.39 -5.76 -11.13
N CYS A 123 11.14 -4.65 -11.23
CA CYS A 123 10.59 -3.29 -11.16
C CYS A 123 9.72 -2.92 -12.37
N GLY A 124 9.77 -3.66 -13.48
CA GLY A 124 9.11 -3.31 -14.73
C GLY A 124 9.63 -2.00 -15.30
N ASN A 125 8.71 -1.19 -15.83
CA ASN A 125 8.98 0.20 -16.16
C ASN A 125 9.09 1.01 -14.86
N GLY A 126 10.07 1.91 -14.80
CA GLY A 126 10.31 2.63 -13.56
C GLY A 126 11.34 3.73 -13.67
N VAL A 127 11.38 4.56 -12.64
CA VAL A 127 12.25 5.73 -12.52
C VAL A 127 13.02 5.65 -11.20
N VAL A 128 14.29 6.06 -11.19
CA VAL A 128 15.05 6.32 -9.97
C VAL A 128 15.44 7.78 -9.93
N ILE A 129 15.18 8.44 -8.81
CA ILE A 129 15.45 9.86 -8.59
C ILE A 129 16.40 9.99 -7.40
N ALA A 130 17.53 10.67 -7.58
CA ALA A 130 18.44 11.04 -6.52
C ALA A 130 18.03 12.36 -5.88
N HIS A 131 18.24 12.46 -4.58
CA HIS A 131 17.92 13.63 -3.79
C HIS A 131 19.11 14.09 -2.94
N ALA A 132 18.96 15.25 -2.30
CA ALA A 132 19.90 15.72 -1.29
C ALA A 132 20.04 14.71 -0.13
N GLY A 133 21.18 14.77 0.57
CA GLY A 133 21.47 13.86 1.69
C GLY A 133 21.79 12.41 1.29
N GLY A 134 21.94 12.11 0.00
CA GLY A 134 22.27 10.76 -0.49
C GLY A 134 21.08 9.80 -0.54
N LEU A 135 19.86 10.31 -0.34
CA LEU A 135 18.64 9.54 -0.53
C LEU A 135 18.31 9.38 -2.02
N SER A 136 17.68 8.26 -2.36
CA SER A 136 17.05 8.06 -3.66
C SER A 136 15.66 7.44 -3.50
N THR A 137 14.78 7.73 -4.45
CA THR A 137 13.47 7.11 -4.57
C THR A 137 13.38 6.30 -5.86
N GLN A 138 12.77 5.12 -5.78
CA GLN A 138 12.48 4.26 -6.92
C GLN A 138 10.97 4.07 -7.06
N TYR A 139 10.49 4.20 -8.29
CA TYR A 139 9.08 4.08 -8.67
C TYR A 139 8.99 2.94 -9.68
N CYS A 140 8.31 1.86 -9.33
CA CYS A 140 8.21 0.64 -10.15
C CYS A 140 6.77 0.36 -10.60
N HIS A 141 6.64 -0.54 -11.56
CA HIS A 141 5.38 -1.00 -12.17
C HIS A 141 4.65 0.09 -12.94
N LEU A 142 5.38 1.01 -13.57
CA LEU A 142 4.79 2.09 -14.37
C LEU A 142 4.21 1.54 -15.68
N ALA A 143 3.22 2.25 -16.22
CA ALA A 143 2.57 1.88 -17.47
C ALA A 143 3.54 2.02 -18.65
N LYS A 144 3.48 1.08 -19.59
CA LYS A 144 4.33 1.05 -20.78
C LYS A 144 4.17 2.34 -21.58
N GLY A 145 5.28 3.00 -21.88
CA GLY A 145 5.30 4.25 -22.66
C GLY A 145 4.72 5.45 -21.92
N SER A 146 4.54 5.36 -20.60
CA SER A 146 3.95 6.46 -19.81
C SER A 146 4.96 7.42 -19.21
N LEU A 147 6.25 7.07 -19.21
CA LEU A 147 7.29 7.86 -18.55
C LEU A 147 7.44 9.23 -19.24
N SER A 148 7.40 10.31 -18.45
CA SER A 148 7.39 11.70 -18.93
C SER A 148 8.66 12.48 -18.55
N VAL A 149 9.73 11.76 -18.19
CA VAL A 149 11.01 12.32 -17.76
C VAL A 149 12.19 11.62 -18.43
N ALA A 150 13.37 12.26 -18.43
CA ALA A 150 14.59 11.72 -19.00
C ALA A 150 15.73 11.63 -17.97
N PRO A 151 16.72 10.71 -18.15
CA PRO A 151 17.92 10.69 -17.33
C PRO A 151 18.62 12.04 -17.30
N GLY A 152 19.01 12.48 -16.12
CA GLY A 152 19.66 13.76 -15.87
C GLY A 152 18.71 14.96 -15.67
N GLN A 153 17.41 14.79 -15.93
CA GLN A 153 16.41 15.83 -15.71
C GLN A 153 16.26 16.17 -14.22
N GLN A 154 16.18 17.47 -13.92
CA GLN A 154 15.78 17.97 -12.61
C GLN A 154 14.25 17.96 -12.52
N VAL A 155 13.73 17.49 -11.39
CA VAL A 155 12.30 17.48 -11.08
C VAL A 155 12.07 18.12 -9.71
N THR A 156 10.90 18.72 -9.54
CA THR A 156 10.42 19.19 -8.24
C THR A 156 9.39 18.22 -7.67
N ALA A 157 9.20 18.22 -6.35
CA ALA A 157 8.17 17.44 -5.68
C ALA A 157 6.79 17.67 -6.33
N GLY A 158 6.07 16.59 -6.63
CA GLY A 158 4.77 16.63 -7.32
C GLY A 158 4.85 16.63 -8.84
N THR A 159 6.05 16.72 -9.45
CA THR A 159 6.20 16.58 -10.91
C THR A 159 5.69 15.21 -11.37
N PRO A 160 4.78 15.12 -12.35
CA PRO A 160 4.40 13.85 -12.95
C PRO A 160 5.59 13.19 -13.68
N ILE A 161 5.88 11.93 -13.34
CA ILE A 161 7.02 11.17 -13.92
C ILE A 161 6.58 9.96 -14.76
N GLY A 162 5.31 9.56 -14.63
CA GLY A 162 4.73 8.46 -15.37
C GLY A 162 3.30 8.18 -14.90
N LYS A 163 2.77 7.01 -15.26
CA LYS A 163 1.47 6.53 -14.78
C LYS A 163 1.60 5.15 -14.15
N VAL A 164 0.71 4.83 -13.21
CA VAL A 164 0.61 3.48 -12.65
C VAL A 164 0.28 2.48 -13.76
N GLY A 165 0.99 1.37 -13.80
CA GLY A 165 0.82 0.30 -14.77
C GLY A 165 0.69 -1.07 -14.12
N LEU A 166 1.10 -2.09 -14.88
CA LEU A 166 1.11 -3.49 -14.47
C LEU A 166 2.37 -4.20 -15.01
N SER A 167 3.48 -3.47 -15.12
CA SER A 167 4.73 -4.00 -15.68
C SER A 167 5.63 -4.63 -14.60
N GLY A 168 6.43 -5.63 -14.99
CA GLY A 168 7.36 -6.31 -14.08
C GLY A 168 6.69 -7.38 -13.20
N ASN A 169 7.23 -7.59 -12.00
CA ASN A 169 6.76 -8.60 -11.06
C ASN A 169 5.58 -8.09 -10.23
N THR A 170 4.43 -7.94 -10.86
CA THR A 170 3.21 -7.38 -10.26
C THR A 170 1.96 -8.16 -10.65
N GLU A 171 1.00 -8.28 -9.73
CA GLU A 171 -0.24 -9.04 -9.92
C GLU A 171 -1.48 -8.15 -10.11
N TYR A 172 -1.37 -6.87 -9.76
CA TYR A 172 -2.47 -5.90 -9.75
C TYR A 172 -1.91 -4.47 -9.94
N PRO A 173 -2.72 -3.51 -10.44
CA PRO A 173 -2.22 -2.18 -10.74
C PRO A 173 -1.87 -1.42 -9.46
N HIS A 174 -0.58 -1.12 -9.27
CA HIS A 174 -0.08 -0.40 -8.11
C HIS A 174 1.23 0.33 -8.42
N LEU A 175 1.56 1.33 -7.60
CA LEU A 175 2.90 1.88 -7.52
C LEU A 175 3.67 1.13 -6.42
N HIS A 176 4.82 0.53 -6.76
CA HIS A 176 5.79 0.12 -5.76
C HIS A 176 6.82 1.25 -5.57
N PHE A 177 6.84 1.84 -4.38
CA PHE A 177 7.67 2.99 -4.02
C PHE A 177 8.73 2.59 -2.99
N THR A 178 10.01 2.65 -3.37
CA THR A 178 11.14 2.34 -2.48
C THR A 178 11.95 3.59 -2.19
N VAL A 179 12.40 3.75 -0.94
CA VAL A 179 13.39 4.76 -0.56
C VAL A 179 14.70 4.05 -0.24
N ARG A 180 15.83 4.61 -0.66
CA ARG A 180 17.16 4.09 -0.33
C ARG A 180 18.12 5.16 0.14
N GLN A 181 19.02 4.80 1.05
CA GLN A 181 20.24 5.53 1.37
C GLN A 181 21.42 4.71 0.83
N GLY A 182 22.05 5.17 -0.24
CA GLY A 182 22.95 4.32 -1.03
C GLY A 182 22.20 3.07 -1.52
N ASP A 183 22.71 1.87 -1.21
CA ASP A 183 22.08 0.59 -1.57
C ASP A 183 21.09 0.05 -0.52
N GLN A 184 21.02 0.68 0.65
CA GLN A 184 20.18 0.20 1.75
C GLN A 184 18.74 0.72 1.61
N VAL A 185 17.77 -0.19 1.74
CA VAL A 185 16.35 0.15 1.82
C VAL A 185 16.09 0.92 3.12
N VAL A 186 15.35 2.02 3.01
CA VAL A 186 14.93 2.86 4.13
C VAL A 186 13.41 2.84 4.20
N ASP A 187 12.86 2.53 5.38
CA ASP A 187 11.42 2.65 5.59
C ASP A 187 11.05 4.15 5.77
N PRO A 188 10.22 4.74 4.89
CA PRO A 188 9.88 6.15 4.99
C PRO A 188 9.03 6.50 6.22
N PHE A 189 8.42 5.52 6.89
CA PHE A 189 7.70 5.71 8.17
C PHE A 189 8.58 5.52 9.40
N ALA A 190 9.77 4.92 9.24
CA ALA A 190 10.73 4.67 10.32
C ALA A 190 12.17 4.56 9.74
N PRO A 191 12.77 5.69 9.31
CA PRO A 191 14.01 5.70 8.52
C PRO A 191 15.26 5.37 9.35
N GLU A 192 15.16 5.49 10.68
CA GLU A 192 16.23 5.05 11.56
C GLU A 192 16.38 3.53 11.46
N PRO A 193 17.62 3.00 11.34
CA PRO A 193 17.87 1.58 11.48
C PRO A 193 17.22 1.12 12.78
N GLY A 194 16.41 0.07 12.73
CA GLY A 194 15.72 -0.44 13.91
C GLY A 194 16.74 -0.84 14.96
N ARG A 195 17.12 0.07 15.87
CA ARG A 195 17.84 -0.27 17.07
C ARG A 195 16.90 -1.17 17.86
N ASP A 196 17.30 -2.42 18.02
CA ASP A 196 16.71 -3.36 18.97
C ASP A 196 15.25 -3.80 18.70
N GLY A 197 14.85 -3.93 17.43
CA GLY A 197 13.52 -4.47 17.10
C GLY A 197 12.34 -3.60 17.57
N ARG A 198 12.58 -2.31 17.87
CA ARG A 198 11.51 -1.40 18.28
C ARG A 198 10.65 -0.97 17.10
N CYS A 199 9.36 -1.26 17.20
CA CYS A 199 8.34 -0.78 16.29
C CYS A 199 7.74 0.54 16.76
N GLY A 200 7.36 1.40 15.83
CA GLY A 200 6.67 2.66 16.10
C GLY A 200 7.50 3.77 16.76
N SER A 201 8.82 3.58 16.95
CA SER A 201 9.68 4.59 17.59
C SER A 201 10.70 5.18 16.60
N GLY A 202 10.26 6.18 15.84
CA GLY A 202 11.11 6.96 14.94
C GLY A 202 10.32 8.10 14.32
N GLY A 203 11.00 9.15 13.87
CA GLY A 203 10.39 10.14 12.98
C GLY A 203 10.03 9.51 11.63
N ASP A 204 9.54 10.31 10.68
CA ASP A 204 9.27 9.87 9.31
C ASP A 204 9.99 10.73 8.27
N LEU A 205 9.97 10.29 7.02
CA LEU A 205 10.46 11.06 5.87
C LEU A 205 9.35 11.88 5.20
N TRP A 206 8.08 11.65 5.53
CA TRP A 206 6.93 12.23 4.84
C TRP A 206 6.72 13.69 5.19
N THR A 207 6.21 14.53 4.29
CA THR A 207 5.60 15.81 4.67
C THR A 207 4.40 15.56 5.59
N PRO A 208 3.99 16.53 6.45
CA PRO A 208 2.81 16.35 7.31
C PRO A 208 1.54 15.97 6.53
N GLN A 209 1.34 16.58 5.35
CA GLN A 209 0.20 16.28 4.48
C GLN A 209 0.26 14.85 3.93
N ALA A 210 1.41 14.41 3.40
CA ALA A 210 1.58 13.05 2.92
C ALA A 210 1.42 12.02 4.06
N ARG A 211 1.97 12.33 5.25
CA ARG A 211 1.87 11.48 6.44
C ARG A 211 0.43 11.28 6.90
N ALA A 212 -0.39 12.33 6.82
CA ALA A 212 -1.81 12.28 7.15
C ALA A 212 -2.61 11.49 6.10
N ALA A 213 -2.32 11.69 4.80
CA ALA A 213 -2.95 10.92 3.73
C ALA A 213 -2.61 9.42 3.80
N LEU A 214 -1.38 9.10 4.19
CA LEU A 214 -0.87 7.72 4.34
C LEU A 214 -1.06 7.18 5.77
N ALA A 215 -2.12 7.61 6.47
CA ALA A 215 -2.42 7.10 7.80
C ALA A 215 -2.56 5.57 7.79
N TYR A 216 -1.96 4.93 8.80
CA TYR A 216 -1.91 3.47 8.87
C TYR A 216 -3.30 2.87 9.00
N LYS A 217 -3.54 1.77 8.26
CA LYS A 217 -4.75 0.95 8.34
C LYS A 217 -4.38 -0.52 8.40
N ASP A 218 -4.79 -1.18 9.47
CA ASP A 218 -4.68 -2.64 9.58
C ASP A 218 -5.46 -3.36 8.50
N ARG A 219 -6.64 -2.82 8.18
CA ARG A 219 -7.63 -3.37 7.26
C ARG A 219 -8.23 -2.23 6.47
N ALA A 220 -8.58 -2.48 5.22
CA ALA A 220 -9.25 -1.49 4.39
C ALA A 220 -10.20 -2.14 3.39
N VAL A 221 -11.22 -1.40 2.96
CA VAL A 221 -12.01 -1.75 1.79
C VAL A 221 -11.34 -1.13 0.57
N LEU A 222 -10.77 -1.97 -0.29
CA LEU A 222 -10.10 -1.53 -1.52
C LEU A 222 -11.10 -1.04 -2.55
N ASN A 223 -12.16 -1.81 -2.80
CA ASN A 223 -13.30 -1.38 -3.59
C ASN A 223 -14.58 -2.13 -3.18
N ALA A 224 -15.71 -1.51 -3.49
CA ALA A 224 -17.04 -2.05 -3.22
C ALA A 224 -18.04 -1.36 -4.14
N GLY A 225 -19.14 -2.05 -4.46
CA GLY A 225 -20.12 -1.49 -5.39
C GLY A 225 -21.34 -2.38 -5.59
N PHE A 226 -22.30 -1.84 -6.33
CA PHE A 226 -23.45 -2.57 -6.84
C PHE A 226 -23.22 -2.98 -8.29
N THR A 227 -23.66 -4.18 -8.65
CA THR A 227 -23.55 -4.72 -10.02
C THR A 227 -24.79 -5.53 -10.40
N SER A 228 -25.03 -5.63 -11.71
CA SER A 228 -26.14 -6.37 -12.32
C SER A 228 -25.71 -7.77 -12.75
N GLY A 229 -25.50 -8.69 -11.81
CA GLY A 229 -25.25 -10.11 -12.12
C GLY A 229 -24.12 -10.75 -11.31
N ALA A 230 -23.70 -11.94 -11.74
CA ALA A 230 -22.63 -12.70 -11.08
C ALA A 230 -21.32 -11.89 -11.02
N THR A 231 -20.62 -12.00 -9.90
CA THR A 231 -19.37 -11.27 -9.62
C THR A 231 -18.25 -12.26 -9.29
N SER A 232 -17.09 -12.07 -9.90
CA SER A 232 -15.86 -12.81 -9.60
C SER A 232 -14.73 -11.84 -9.23
N MET A 233 -13.68 -12.36 -8.58
CA MET A 233 -12.48 -11.55 -8.29
C MET A 233 -11.87 -11.00 -9.58
N THR A 234 -11.83 -11.79 -10.65
CA THR A 234 -11.34 -11.38 -11.97
C THR A 234 -12.15 -10.23 -12.55
N ALA A 235 -13.49 -10.28 -12.47
CA ALA A 235 -14.33 -9.20 -12.97
C ALA A 235 -14.16 -7.90 -12.16
N ILE A 236 -14.02 -8.01 -10.83
CA ILE A 236 -13.70 -6.87 -9.96
C ILE A 236 -12.33 -6.27 -10.30
N GLU A 237 -11.31 -7.11 -10.49
CA GLU A 237 -9.96 -6.65 -10.84
C GLU A 237 -9.94 -5.99 -12.23
N ALA A 238 -10.69 -6.53 -13.20
CA ALA A 238 -10.82 -5.92 -14.51
C ALA A 238 -11.51 -4.56 -14.48
N GLY A 239 -12.39 -4.32 -13.49
CA GLY A 239 -13.20 -3.11 -13.35
C GLY A 239 -14.31 -3.00 -14.40
N ASP A 240 -14.71 -4.13 -15.01
CA ASP A 240 -15.74 -4.22 -16.05
C ASP A 240 -16.97 -4.95 -15.51
N LEU A 241 -17.67 -4.29 -14.58
CA LEU A 241 -18.85 -4.85 -13.93
C LEU A 241 -20.14 -4.27 -14.54
N PRO A 242 -21.14 -5.11 -14.85
CA PRO A 242 -22.44 -4.64 -15.32
C PRO A 242 -23.05 -3.65 -14.32
N ARG A 243 -23.43 -2.46 -14.79
CA ARG A 243 -24.02 -1.44 -13.93
C ARG A 243 -25.35 -1.94 -13.35
N ALA A 244 -25.51 -1.81 -12.03
CA ALA A 244 -26.81 -1.99 -11.42
C ALA A 244 -27.76 -0.86 -11.82
N GLY A 245 -29.03 -1.19 -12.05
CA GLY A 245 -30.07 -0.26 -12.49
C GLY A 245 -31.47 -0.89 -12.44
N PRO A 246 -32.52 -0.16 -12.82
CA PRO A 246 -33.91 -0.63 -12.71
C PRO A 246 -34.20 -1.92 -13.48
N ASN A 247 -33.39 -2.21 -14.49
CA ASN A 247 -33.50 -3.42 -15.32
C ASN A 247 -32.50 -4.53 -14.95
N ALA A 248 -31.74 -4.37 -13.87
CA ALA A 248 -30.73 -5.34 -13.48
C ALA A 248 -31.33 -6.74 -13.27
N ALA A 249 -30.73 -7.76 -13.88
CA ALA A 249 -31.20 -9.14 -13.76
C ALA A 249 -31.04 -9.69 -12.33
N ALA A 250 -30.07 -9.17 -11.59
CA ALA A 250 -29.90 -9.35 -10.17
C ALA A 250 -29.32 -8.06 -9.57
N LEU A 251 -29.64 -7.76 -8.32
CA LEU A 251 -28.97 -6.71 -7.58
C LEU A 251 -27.95 -7.37 -6.66
N VAL A 252 -26.66 -7.21 -7.00
CA VAL A 252 -25.54 -7.77 -6.25
C VAL A 252 -24.74 -6.63 -5.65
N VAL A 253 -24.39 -6.74 -4.38
CA VAL A 253 -23.36 -5.90 -3.74
C VAL A 253 -22.11 -6.75 -3.52
N TYR A 254 -20.95 -6.19 -3.84
CA TYR A 254 -19.66 -6.80 -3.58
C TYR A 254 -18.78 -5.87 -2.76
N VAL A 255 -17.85 -6.47 -2.03
CA VAL A 255 -16.80 -5.79 -1.27
C VAL A 255 -15.51 -6.58 -1.40
N ARG A 256 -14.41 -5.89 -1.71
CA ARG A 256 -13.04 -6.41 -1.61
C ARG A 256 -12.32 -5.72 -0.47
N ALA A 257 -12.05 -6.48 0.59
CA ALA A 257 -11.25 -6.02 1.72
C ALA A 257 -9.80 -6.51 1.59
N ILE A 258 -8.88 -5.75 2.16
CA ILE A 258 -7.45 -6.06 2.22
C ILE A 258 -6.95 -6.00 3.66
N GLY A 259 -5.93 -6.81 3.97
CA GLY A 259 -5.29 -6.83 5.28
C GLY A 259 -6.10 -7.49 6.40
N LEU A 260 -7.08 -8.34 6.07
CA LEU A 260 -7.85 -9.08 7.08
C LEU A 260 -6.92 -9.95 7.94
N LYS A 261 -7.25 -10.08 9.21
CA LYS A 261 -6.48 -10.82 10.21
C LYS A 261 -7.15 -12.15 10.55
N ALA A 262 -6.35 -13.10 11.05
CA ALA A 262 -6.87 -14.31 11.65
C ALA A 262 -7.94 -13.97 12.72
N GLY A 263 -9.08 -14.67 12.68
CA GLY A 263 -10.23 -14.46 13.56
C GLY A 263 -11.20 -13.34 13.13
N ASP A 264 -10.89 -12.57 12.08
CA ASP A 264 -11.82 -11.55 11.57
C ASP A 264 -13.12 -12.17 11.06
N ARG A 265 -14.26 -11.67 11.58
CA ARG A 265 -15.60 -12.05 11.13
C ARG A 265 -16.16 -10.97 10.21
N GLN A 266 -16.49 -11.34 8.99
CA GLN A 266 -17.05 -10.41 8.00
C GLN A 266 -18.57 -10.50 8.00
N ILE A 267 -19.24 -9.37 7.81
CA ILE A 267 -20.69 -9.27 7.68
C ILE A 267 -20.96 -8.37 6.47
N LEU A 268 -21.72 -8.86 5.49
CA LEU A 268 -22.22 -8.07 4.37
C LEU A 268 -23.74 -8.22 4.32
N GLU A 269 -24.46 -7.10 4.26
CA GLU A 269 -25.91 -7.08 4.25
C GLU A 269 -26.43 -6.10 3.21
N LEU A 270 -27.37 -6.55 2.38
CA LEU A 270 -28.07 -5.77 1.37
C LEU A 270 -29.52 -5.56 1.82
N ARG A 271 -29.98 -4.31 1.79
CA ARG A 271 -31.34 -3.90 2.16
C ARG A 271 -32.06 -3.19 1.02
N GLY A 272 -33.37 -3.41 0.97
CA GLY A 272 -34.28 -2.75 0.03
C GLY A 272 -34.81 -1.40 0.55
N PRO A 273 -35.63 -0.70 -0.24
CA PRO A 273 -36.13 0.64 0.08
C PRO A 273 -36.95 0.75 1.37
N SER A 274 -37.67 -0.31 1.77
CA SER A 274 -38.39 -0.36 3.05
C SER A 274 -37.52 -0.85 4.23
N GLY A 275 -36.21 -1.00 4.02
CA GLY A 275 -35.26 -1.44 5.05
C GLY A 275 -35.19 -2.95 5.26
N GLN A 276 -35.98 -3.74 4.53
CA GLN A 276 -35.95 -5.20 4.59
C GLN A 276 -34.61 -5.75 4.08
N VAL A 277 -34.09 -6.78 4.75
CA VAL A 277 -32.88 -7.49 4.29
C VAL A 277 -33.24 -8.31 3.06
N LEU A 278 -32.56 -8.03 1.95
CA LEU A 278 -32.72 -8.75 0.69
C LEU A 278 -31.75 -9.92 0.58
N ALA A 279 -30.52 -9.75 1.08
CA ALA A 279 -29.49 -10.78 1.13
C ALA A 279 -28.45 -10.43 2.20
N ALA A 280 -27.81 -11.44 2.80
CA ALA A 280 -26.73 -11.25 3.77
C ALA A 280 -25.74 -12.41 3.75
N ALA A 281 -24.49 -12.13 4.10
CA ALA A 281 -23.42 -13.10 4.25
C ALA A 281 -22.65 -12.86 5.55
N ARG A 282 -22.39 -13.96 6.26
CA ARG A 282 -21.64 -14.00 7.52
C ARG A 282 -20.73 -15.24 7.48
N PRO A 283 -19.68 -15.23 6.64
CA PRO A 283 -18.80 -16.39 6.52
C PRO A 283 -18.08 -16.67 7.84
N GLU A 284 -17.56 -17.89 7.96
CA GLU A 284 -16.69 -18.27 9.08
C GLU A 284 -15.52 -17.28 9.26
N PRO A 285 -15.05 -17.10 10.51
CA PRO A 285 -13.90 -16.28 10.82
C PRO A 285 -12.72 -16.61 9.90
N THR A 286 -11.99 -15.57 9.52
CA THR A 286 -10.87 -15.70 8.61
C THR A 286 -9.78 -16.56 9.29
N PRO A 287 -9.35 -17.69 8.70
CA PRO A 287 -8.55 -18.68 9.43
C PRO A 287 -7.08 -18.28 9.63
N ARG A 288 -6.60 -17.33 8.83
CA ARG A 288 -5.24 -16.78 8.82
C ARG A 288 -5.27 -15.39 8.20
N ASP A 289 -4.22 -14.59 8.37
CA ASP A 289 -4.15 -13.30 7.71
C ASP A 289 -4.33 -13.42 6.18
N GLN A 290 -5.09 -12.51 5.60
CA GLN A 290 -5.40 -12.48 4.17
C GLN A 290 -5.06 -11.12 3.57
N ALA A 291 -4.19 -11.15 2.55
CA ALA A 291 -3.83 -9.95 1.79
C ALA A 291 -5.05 -9.30 1.14
N GLN A 292 -5.99 -10.11 0.64
CA GLN A 292 -7.28 -9.68 0.10
C GLN A 292 -8.34 -10.78 0.24
N ARG A 293 -9.61 -10.37 0.37
CA ARG A 293 -10.78 -11.24 0.28
C ARG A 293 -11.96 -10.50 -0.33
N MET A 294 -12.68 -11.19 -1.21
CA MET A 294 -13.94 -10.72 -1.77
C MET A 294 -15.10 -11.36 -1.00
N LEU A 295 -16.13 -10.56 -0.73
CA LEU A 295 -17.45 -11.02 -0.31
C LEU A 295 -18.51 -10.37 -1.20
N PHE A 296 -19.55 -11.11 -1.56
CA PHE A 296 -20.69 -10.57 -2.28
C PHE A 296 -21.99 -11.25 -1.85
N VAL A 297 -23.09 -10.52 -1.97
CA VAL A 297 -24.46 -11.02 -1.77
C VAL A 297 -25.37 -10.38 -2.79
N GLY A 298 -26.46 -11.03 -3.14
CA GLY A 298 -27.43 -10.42 -4.03
C GLY A 298 -28.74 -11.16 -4.12
N LYS A 299 -29.67 -10.55 -4.84
CA LYS A 299 -31.02 -11.05 -5.06
C LYS A 299 -31.36 -11.00 -6.56
N PRO A 300 -31.94 -12.04 -7.15
CA PRO A 300 -32.44 -11.98 -8.52
C PRO A 300 -33.61 -10.98 -8.63
N ARG A 301 -33.82 -10.43 -9.83
CA ARG A 301 -34.91 -9.49 -10.11
C ARG A 301 -36.26 -10.12 -9.76
N PRO A 302 -37.10 -9.47 -8.93
CA PRO A 302 -38.47 -9.91 -8.70
C PRO A 302 -39.30 -9.85 -9.99
N ALA A 303 -40.32 -10.70 -10.11
CA ALA A 303 -41.23 -10.68 -11.26
C ALA A 303 -41.92 -9.31 -11.44
N THR A 304 -42.19 -8.60 -10.34
CA THR A 304 -42.75 -7.24 -10.32
C THR A 304 -41.73 -6.14 -10.65
N GLY A 305 -40.49 -6.50 -10.95
CA GLY A 305 -39.38 -5.57 -11.09
C GLY A 305 -38.79 -5.13 -9.74
N TRP A 306 -37.78 -4.27 -9.80
CA TRP A 306 -37.19 -3.67 -8.61
C TRP A 306 -38.09 -2.55 -8.09
N PRO A 307 -38.52 -2.58 -6.82
CA PRO A 307 -39.16 -1.42 -6.20
C PRO A 307 -38.26 -0.19 -6.34
N SER A 308 -38.82 0.96 -6.73
CA SER A 308 -38.06 2.20 -6.78
C SER A 308 -37.67 2.64 -5.37
N GLY A 309 -36.52 3.30 -5.25
CA GLY A 309 -36.07 3.88 -4.00
C GLY A 309 -34.63 3.50 -3.65
N ARG A 310 -34.24 3.83 -2.41
CA ARG A 310 -32.87 3.70 -1.94
C ARG A 310 -32.60 2.29 -1.42
N TYR A 311 -31.73 1.57 -2.12
CA TYR A 311 -31.10 0.36 -1.64
C TYR A 311 -29.84 0.72 -0.87
N SER A 312 -29.58 0.00 0.21
CA SER A 312 -28.38 0.19 1.01
C SER A 312 -27.67 -1.11 1.24
N ALA A 313 -26.35 -1.04 1.42
CA ALA A 313 -25.58 -2.18 1.86
C ALA A 313 -24.58 -1.76 2.93
N THR A 314 -24.36 -2.65 3.89
CA THR A 314 -23.40 -2.44 4.97
C THR A 314 -22.44 -3.60 5.02
N TYR A 315 -21.16 -3.29 5.04
CA TYR A 315 -20.07 -4.23 5.28
C TYR A 315 -19.39 -3.92 6.60
N LYS A 316 -19.18 -4.94 7.43
CA LYS A 316 -18.46 -4.85 8.70
C LYS A 316 -17.42 -5.96 8.81
N VAL A 317 -16.31 -5.64 9.45
CA VAL A 317 -15.37 -6.62 9.97
C VAL A 317 -15.34 -6.50 11.48
N MET A 318 -15.54 -7.62 12.17
CA MET A 318 -15.48 -7.73 13.61
C MET A 318 -14.21 -8.46 14.03
N GLN A 319 -13.55 -7.96 15.08
CA GLN A 319 -12.50 -8.68 15.80
C GLN A 319 -12.94 -8.82 17.26
N GLY A 320 -13.20 -10.06 17.70
CA GLY A 320 -13.99 -10.26 18.92
C GLY A 320 -15.35 -9.58 18.78
N GLU A 321 -15.74 -8.76 19.74
CA GLU A 321 -17.02 -8.01 19.74
C GLU A 321 -16.92 -6.63 19.09
N SER A 322 -15.72 -6.16 18.75
CA SER A 322 -15.48 -4.82 18.24
C SER A 322 -15.60 -4.74 16.72
N VAL A 323 -16.25 -3.71 16.21
CA VAL A 323 -16.21 -3.34 14.77
C VAL A 323 -14.85 -2.70 14.49
N VAL A 324 -14.04 -3.32 13.62
CA VAL A 324 -12.70 -2.84 13.26
C VAL A 324 -12.60 -2.26 11.85
N LEU A 325 -13.63 -2.48 11.02
CA LEU A 325 -13.78 -1.87 9.70
C LEU A 325 -15.27 -1.84 9.35
N GLU A 326 -15.74 -0.72 8.81
CA GLU A 326 -17.12 -0.57 8.32
C GLU A 326 -17.16 0.22 7.01
N ARG A 327 -18.05 -0.19 6.10
CA ARG A 327 -18.34 0.53 4.85
C ARG A 327 -19.84 0.45 4.55
N GLY A 328 -20.47 1.61 4.38
CA GLY A 328 -21.81 1.74 3.85
C GLY A 328 -21.80 2.06 2.35
N LEU A 329 -22.75 1.50 1.61
CA LEU A 329 -23.01 1.78 0.20
C LEU A 329 -24.50 2.08 0.00
N ALA A 330 -24.82 2.86 -1.03
CA ALA A 330 -26.21 3.08 -1.43
C ALA A 330 -26.35 3.17 -2.95
N LEU A 331 -27.51 2.75 -3.45
CA LEU A 331 -27.93 2.85 -4.84
C LEU A 331 -29.40 3.25 -4.89
N THR A 332 -29.78 4.16 -5.77
CA THR A 332 -31.19 4.47 -6.04
C THR A 332 -31.58 3.85 -7.36
N LEU A 333 -32.67 3.09 -7.36
CA LEU A 333 -33.30 2.52 -8.56
C LEU A 333 -34.61 3.24 -8.90
#